data_AF-A0A956VRZ1-F1
#
_entry.id   AF-A0A956VRZ1-F1
#
_cell.length_a   1.000
_cell.length_b   1.000
_cell.length_c   1.000
_cell.angle_alpha   90.00
_cell.angle_beta   90.00
_cell.angle_gamma   90.00
#
_symmetry.space_group_name_H-M   'P 1'
#
loop_
_entity.id
_entity.type
_entity.pdbx_description
1 polymer ?
#
loop_
_entity_poly.entity_id
_entity_poly.type
_entity_poly.pdbx_seq_one_letter_code
_entity_poly.pdbx_strand_id
1 'polypeptide(L)'
;MRISRRFTTANADPYAGIPFSKRTSRIVNPDGSVVFEARDIDMPSNFSQVATDIMAQKYFRKAGVPTATVAVDEPGVPEWLQRRVPAEGATMAGETDARQTF
;
A
#
# COMPACT_ATOMS: atom_id res chain seq x y z
N MET A 1 -9.10 -31.39 -1.47
CA MET A 1 -9.93 -30.21 -1.15
C MET A 1 -9.92 -29.26 -2.33
N ARG A 2 -11.08 -28.83 -2.85
CA ARG A 2 -11.17 -27.88 -3.97
C ARG A 2 -11.85 -26.60 -3.49
N ILE A 3 -11.10 -25.50 -3.45
CA ILE A 3 -11.62 -24.17 -3.09
C ILE A 3 -11.94 -23.43 -4.38
N SER A 4 -13.22 -23.12 -4.59
CA SER A 4 -13.69 -22.38 -5.76
C SER A 4 -13.42 -20.88 -5.58
N ARG A 5 -12.78 -20.26 -6.58
CA ARG A 5 -12.58 -18.80 -6.63
C ARG A 5 -13.88 -18.10 -6.99
N ARG A 6 -14.17 -16.97 -6.35
CA ARG A 6 -15.37 -16.14 -6.64
C ARG A 6 -15.03 -14.74 -7.13
N PHE A 7 -13.97 -14.14 -6.58
CA PHE A 7 -13.57 -12.75 -6.86
C PHE A 7 -12.15 -12.63 -7.42
N THR A 8 -11.48 -13.77 -7.65
CA THR A 8 -10.11 -13.81 -8.14
C THR A 8 -10.00 -14.75 -9.33
N THR A 9 -9.04 -14.46 -10.20
CA THR A 9 -8.70 -15.31 -11.33
C THR A 9 -7.42 -16.08 -11.00
N ALA A 10 -7.33 -17.33 -11.44
CA ALA A 10 -6.11 -18.11 -11.24
C ALA A 10 -4.94 -17.43 -11.97
N ASN A 11 -3.78 -17.35 -11.32
CA ASN A 11 -2.55 -16.74 -11.83
C ASN A 11 -2.65 -15.24 -12.17
N ALA A 12 -3.67 -14.54 -11.67
CA ALA A 12 -3.76 -13.09 -11.77
C ALA A 12 -3.27 -12.41 -10.49
N ASP A 13 -2.78 -11.18 -10.64
CA ASP A 13 -2.46 -10.32 -9.50
C ASP A 13 -3.70 -10.13 -8.59
N PRO A 14 -3.54 -10.11 -7.26
CA PRO A 14 -4.68 -9.94 -6.32
C PRO A 14 -5.50 -8.67 -6.53
N TYR A 15 -4.89 -7.62 -7.07
CA TYR A 15 -5.53 -6.33 -7.37
C TYR A 15 -5.93 -6.20 -8.84
N ALA A 16 -5.76 -7.25 -9.66
CA ALA A 16 -6.15 -7.25 -11.06
C ALA A 16 -7.63 -6.88 -11.22
N GLY A 17 -7.90 -5.88 -12.07
CA GLY A 17 -9.26 -5.38 -12.33
C GLY A 17 -9.75 -4.30 -11.36
N ILE A 18 -8.98 -3.97 -10.32
CA ILE A 18 -9.25 -2.81 -9.45
C ILE A 18 -8.47 -1.62 -10.00
N PRO A 19 -9.12 -0.56 -10.52
CA PRO A 19 -8.42 0.62 -11.01
C PRO A 19 -7.88 1.45 -9.84
N PHE A 20 -6.64 1.91 -9.93
CA PHE A 20 -6.03 2.82 -8.95
C PHE A 20 -5.83 4.21 -9.56
N SER A 21 -5.90 5.23 -8.71
CA SER A 21 -5.76 6.63 -9.08
C SER A 21 -4.96 7.38 -8.02
N LYS A 22 -4.17 8.36 -8.47
CA LYS A 22 -3.46 9.28 -7.59
C LYS A 22 -4.44 10.21 -6.89
N ARG A 23 -4.31 10.32 -5.57
CA ARG A 23 -5.12 11.21 -4.73
C ARG A 23 -4.26 11.96 -3.74
N THR A 24 -4.81 13.02 -3.17
CA THR A 24 -4.21 13.77 -2.07
C THR A 24 -5.15 13.72 -0.87
N SER A 25 -4.62 13.36 0.29
CA SER A 25 -5.29 13.58 1.58
C SER A 25 -4.69 14.81 2.23
N ARG A 26 -5.51 15.80 2.55
CA ARG A 26 -5.06 17.06 3.16
C ARG A 26 -6.04 17.51 4.22
N ILE A 27 -5.55 17.68 5.44
CA ILE A 27 -6.31 18.26 6.54
C ILE A 27 -5.76 19.65 6.81
N VAL A 28 -6.65 20.62 6.90
CA VAL A 28 -6.32 22.02 7.20
C VAL A 28 -7.09 22.49 8.43
N ASN A 29 -6.46 23.39 9.19
CA ASN A 29 -7.11 24.17 10.23
C ASN A 29 -8.01 25.25 9.62
N PRO A 30 -8.94 25.86 10.39
CA PRO A 30 -9.77 26.96 9.93
C PRO A 30 -8.98 28.19 9.43
N ASP A 31 -7.76 28.40 9.93
CA ASP A 31 -6.85 29.46 9.48
C ASP A 31 -6.11 29.12 8.17
N GLY A 32 -6.36 27.94 7.59
CA GLY A 32 -5.75 27.46 6.34
C GLY A 32 -4.41 26.74 6.52
N SER A 33 -3.85 26.68 7.74
CA SER A 33 -2.60 25.93 7.99
C SER A 33 -2.81 24.43 7.83
N VAL A 34 -1.80 23.73 7.31
CA VAL A 34 -1.87 22.29 7.02
C VAL A 34 -1.51 21.49 8.26
N VAL A 35 -2.42 20.63 8.72
CA VAL A 35 -2.21 19.71 9.84
C VAL A 35 -1.57 18.41 9.36
N PHE A 36 -2.01 17.93 8.20
CA PHE A 36 -1.53 16.70 7.59
C PHE A 36 -1.70 16.78 6.08
N GLU A 37 -0.72 16.26 5.35
CA GLU A 37 -0.81 16.14 3.91
C GLU A 37 -0.06 14.89 3.42
N ALA A 38 -0.73 14.11 2.59
CA ALA A 38 -0.17 13.00 1.84
C ALA A 38 -0.56 13.18 0.38
N ARG A 39 0.41 13.51 -0.47
CA ARG A 39 0.22 13.77 -1.90
C ARG A 39 0.55 12.53 -2.71
N ASP A 40 -0.02 12.46 -3.90
CA ASP A 40 0.28 11.47 -4.93
C ASP A 40 0.21 10.02 -4.42
N ILE A 41 -0.74 9.75 -3.52
CA ILE A 41 -0.96 8.41 -2.98
C ILE A 41 -1.84 7.58 -3.92
N ASP A 42 -1.49 6.31 -4.12
CA ASP A 42 -2.25 5.39 -4.97
C ASP A 42 -3.39 4.76 -4.17
N MET A 43 -4.61 5.06 -4.62
CA MET A 43 -5.85 4.65 -3.97
C MET A 43 -6.76 3.93 -4.98
N PRO A 44 -7.57 2.94 -4.54
CA PRO A 44 -8.63 2.41 -5.38
C PRO A 44 -9.52 3.53 -5.88
N SER A 45 -9.79 3.57 -7.18
CA SER A 45 -10.43 4.71 -7.83
C SER A 45 -11.87 4.93 -7.33
N ASN A 46 -12.51 3.87 -6.84
CA ASN A 46 -13.84 3.91 -6.24
C ASN A 46 -13.87 4.43 -4.79
N PHE A 47 -12.72 4.67 -4.16
CA PHE A 47 -12.71 5.22 -2.81
C PHE A 47 -13.18 6.68 -2.81
N SER A 48 -14.02 7.02 -1.83
CA SER A 48 -14.37 8.41 -1.55
C SER A 48 -13.16 9.16 -1.00
N GLN A 49 -13.24 10.50 -0.96
CA GLN A 49 -12.23 11.30 -0.29
C GLN A 49 -12.11 10.92 1.19
N VAL A 50 -13.24 10.71 1.87
CA VAL A 50 -13.26 10.27 3.28
C VAL A 50 -12.54 8.93 3.47
N ALA A 51 -12.75 7.96 2.58
CA ALA A 51 -12.03 6.68 2.63
C ALA A 51 -10.53 6.85 2.40
N THR A 52 -10.15 7.76 1.49
CA THR A 52 -8.75 8.14 1.24
C THR A 52 -8.11 8.77 2.48
N ASP A 53 -8.81 9.69 3.13
CA ASP A 53 -8.33 10.37 4.33
C ASP A 53 -8.16 9.42 5.51
N ILE A 54 -9.12 8.52 5.72
CA ILE A 54 -9.04 7.48 6.77
C ILE A 54 -7.82 6.58 6.52
N MET A 55 -7.61 6.13 5.29
CA MET A 55 -6.46 5.28 4.96
C MET A 55 -5.13 6.00 5.25
N ALA A 56 -4.97 7.21 4.69
CA ALA A 56 -3.74 7.98 4.82
C ALA A 56 -3.39 8.34 6.26
N GLN A 57 -4.39 8.53 7.12
CA GLN A 57 -4.16 8.95 8.51
C GLN A 57 -4.04 7.80 9.50
N LYS A 58 -4.83 6.73 9.32
CA LYS A 58 -4.93 5.64 10.30
C LYS A 58 -4.10 4.43 9.94
N TYR A 59 -3.93 4.14 8.65
CA TYR A 59 -3.31 2.91 8.19
C TYR A 59 -1.92 3.13 7.61
N PHE A 60 -1.69 4.25 6.90
CA PHE A 60 -0.37 4.53 6.35
C PHE A 60 0.66 4.76 7.45
N ARG A 61 1.68 3.91 7.44
CA ARG A 61 2.90 4.11 8.22
C ARG A 61 3.60 5.35 7.67
N LYS A 62 3.91 6.31 8.54
CA LYS A 62 4.56 7.58 8.17
C LYS A 62 6.07 7.46 7.95
N ALA A 63 6.69 6.43 8.51
CA ALA A 63 8.13 6.18 8.43
C ALA A 63 8.41 4.68 8.68
N GLY A 64 9.65 4.27 8.44
CA GLY A 64 10.10 2.91 8.76
C GLY A 64 9.71 1.85 7.71
N VAL A 65 9.23 2.27 6.54
CA VAL A 65 8.91 1.38 5.42
C VAL A 65 10.02 1.49 4.38
N PRO A 66 10.70 0.39 4.00
CA PRO A 66 11.74 0.44 2.98
C PRO A 66 11.14 0.73 1.60
N THR A 67 11.82 1.57 0.82
CA THR A 67 11.43 1.92 -0.55
C THR A 67 11.53 0.75 -1.53
N ALA A 68 12.38 -0.23 -1.24
CA ALA A 68 12.50 -1.47 -1.99
C ALA A 68 12.85 -2.63 -1.06
N THR A 69 12.40 -3.83 -1.40
CA THR A 69 12.69 -5.05 -0.63
C THR A 69 13.12 -6.20 -1.52
N VAL A 70 13.95 -7.07 -0.96
CA VAL A 70 14.36 -8.35 -1.55
C VAL A 70 13.91 -9.50 -0.66
N ALA A 71 13.56 -10.62 -1.29
CA ALA A 71 13.29 -11.86 -0.57
C ALA A 71 14.61 -12.40 0.02
N VAL A 72 14.53 -12.96 1.22
CA VAL A 72 15.63 -13.71 1.82
C VAL A 72 15.45 -15.16 1.45
N ASP A 73 16.48 -15.78 0.88
CA ASP A 73 16.43 -17.21 0.56
C ASP A 73 16.28 -18.04 1.84
N GLU A 74 15.23 -18.87 1.87
CA GLU A 74 14.87 -19.70 3.01
C GLU A 74 14.62 -21.14 2.52
N PRO A 75 15.47 -22.11 2.91
CA PRO A 75 15.34 -23.49 2.46
C PRO A 75 13.96 -24.08 2.78
N GLY A 76 13.29 -24.60 1.75
CA GLY A 76 11.97 -25.20 1.87
C GLY A 76 10.80 -24.21 1.89
N VAL A 77 11.06 -22.90 1.81
CA VAL A 77 10.02 -21.86 1.73
C VAL A 77 9.89 -21.38 0.28
N PRO A 78 8.70 -21.47 -0.34
CA PRO A 78 8.47 -20.92 -1.67
C PRO A 78 8.72 -19.40 -1.72
N GLU A 79 9.27 -18.89 -2.82
CA GLU A 79 9.66 -17.48 -3.01
C GLU A 79 8.57 -16.47 -2.59
N TRP A 80 7.31 -16.75 -2.90
CA TRP A 80 6.18 -15.86 -2.58
C TRP A 80 5.85 -15.77 -1.08
N LEU A 81 6.37 -16.69 -0.26
CA LEU A 81 6.18 -16.73 1.19
C LEU A 81 7.46 -16.35 1.97
N GLN A 82 8.59 -16.22 1.28
CA GLN A 82 9.85 -15.85 1.91
C GLN A 82 9.76 -14.47 2.56
N ARG A 83 10.40 -14.33 3.73
CA ARG A 83 10.46 -13.04 4.39
C ARG A 83 11.22 -12.04 3.52
N ARG A 84 10.89 -10.77 3.66
CA ARG A 84 11.52 -9.68 2.90
C ARG A 84 12.31 -8.76 3.81
N VAL A 85 13.44 -8.27 3.29
CA VAL A 85 14.32 -7.29 3.95
C VAL A 85 14.53 -6.08 3.03
N PRO A 86 14.92 -4.91 3.56
CA PRO A 86 15.29 -3.77 2.73
C PRO A 86 16.35 -4.16 1.70
N ALA A 87 16.16 -3.74 0.45
CA ALA A 87 17.15 -3.92 -0.59
C ALA A 87 18.40 -3.07 -0.30
N GLU A 88 19.55 -3.43 -0.87
CA GLU A 88 20.75 -2.60 -0.79
C GLU A 88 20.48 -1.21 -1.40
N GLY A 89 20.84 -0.15 -0.68
CA GLY A 89 20.57 1.23 -1.08
C GLY A 89 19.12 1.71 -0.85
N ALA A 90 18.22 0.87 -0.33
CA ALA A 90 16.86 1.29 0.00
C ALA A 90 16.86 2.32 1.15
N THR A 91 16.12 3.40 0.97
CA THR A 91 15.83 4.37 2.04
C THR A 91 14.57 3.97 2.80
N MET A 92 14.40 4.51 4.02
CA MET A 92 13.20 4.31 4.84
C MET A 92 12.26 5.51 4.70
N ALA A 93 11.01 5.25 4.33
CA ALA A 93 9.97 6.23 4.09
C ALA A 93 8.63 5.78 4.71
N GLY A 94 7.55 6.48 4.38
CA GLY A 94 6.18 6.06 4.67
C GLY A 94 5.53 5.32 3.49
N GLU A 95 4.34 4.77 3.73
CA GLU A 95 3.50 4.18 2.68
C GLU A 95 2.88 5.27 1.81
N THR A 96 2.80 4.99 0.51
CA THR A 96 2.21 5.89 -0.50
C THR A 96 1.22 5.18 -1.40
N ASP A 97 0.99 3.89 -1.18
CA ASP A 97 0.10 3.06 -1.97
C ASP A 97 -0.70 2.16 -1.05
N ALA A 98 -2.02 2.14 -1.21
CA ALA A 98 -2.91 1.30 -0.42
C ALA A 98 -2.49 -0.18 -0.43
N ARG A 99 -1.91 -0.65 -1.53
CA ARG A 99 -1.46 -2.04 -1.69
C ARG A 99 -0.30 -2.42 -0.76
N GLN A 100 0.37 -1.44 -0.15
CA GLN A 100 1.43 -1.68 0.83
C GLN A 100 0.88 -2.00 2.24
N THR A 101 -0.41 -1.77 2.47
CA THR A 101 -1.05 -1.96 3.78
C THR A 101 -1.78 -3.29 3.97
N PHE A 102 -2.04 -4.02 2.87
CA PHE A 102 -2.84 -5.25 2.86
C PHE A 102 -2.00 -6.49 2.54
#